data_AF-A0A938TGF1-F1
#
_entry.id   AF-A0A938TGF1-F1
#
_cell.length_a   1.000
_cell.length_b   1.000
_cell.length_c   1.000
_cell.angle_alpha   90.00
_cell.angle_beta   90.00
_cell.angle_gamma   90.00
#
_symmetry.space_group_name_H-M   'P 1'
#
loop_
_entity.id
_entity.type
_entity.pdbx_description
1 polymer ?
#
loop_
_entity_poly.entity_id
_entity_poly.type
_entity_poly.pdbx_seq_one_letter_code
_entity_poly.pdbx_strand_id
1 'polypeptide(L)' 'MTTKEKVKREIDTMPNDLLEKVYEYINSLRTKTTQKKKIHTFNLKGQLDNVNIRERAYE' A
#
# COMPACT_ATOMS: atom_id res chain seq x y z
N MET A 1 -31.06 13.79 -0.03
CA MET A 1 -30.34 12.86 -0.92
C MET A 1 -28.86 13.03 -0.72
N THR A 2 -28.21 12.03 -0.18
CA THR A 2 -26.76 12.04 0.05
C THR A 2 -26.00 11.70 -1.22
N THR A 3 -24.73 12.09 -1.32
CA THR A 3 -23.84 11.74 -2.46
C THR A 3 -23.75 10.24 -2.68
N LYS A 4 -23.80 9.45 -1.61
CA LYS A 4 -23.80 7.98 -1.64
C LYS A 4 -25.04 7.39 -2.33
N GLU A 5 -26.21 7.99 -2.14
CA GLU A 5 -27.46 7.53 -2.76
C GLU A 5 -27.49 7.79 -4.27
N LYS A 6 -26.93 8.90 -4.72
CA LYS A 6 -26.80 9.21 -6.16
C LYS A 6 -25.89 8.21 -6.87
N VAL A 7 -24.72 7.96 -6.28
CA VAL A 7 -23.76 6.98 -6.83
C VAL A 7 -24.37 5.58 -6.89
N LYS A 8 -25.15 5.18 -5.88
CA LYS A 8 -25.81 3.87 -5.89
C LYS A 8 -26.84 3.74 -7.02
N ARG A 9 -27.64 4.79 -7.27
CA ARG A 9 -28.60 4.81 -8.38
C ARG A 9 -27.93 4.73 -9.74
N GLU A 10 -26.82 5.44 -9.93
CA GLU A 10 -26.07 5.41 -11.19
C GLU A 10 -25.48 4.01 -11.46
N ILE A 11 -25.00 3.33 -10.42
CA ILE A 11 -24.51 1.94 -10.51
C ILE A 11 -25.65 0.97 -10.82
N ASP A 12 -26.81 1.11 -10.17
CA ASP A 12 -27.98 0.24 -10.38
C ASP A 12 -28.56 0.37 -11.80
N THR A 13 -28.39 1.54 -12.44
CA THR A 13 -28.80 1.78 -13.84
C THR A 13 -27.78 1.33 -14.89
N MET A 14 -26.61 0.85 -14.48
CA MET A 14 -25.51 0.57 -15.38
C MET A 14 -25.62 -0.83 -16.03
N PRO A 15 -25.25 -1.00 -17.31
CA PRO A 15 -25.17 -2.32 -17.93
C PRO A 15 -24.12 -3.22 -17.26
N ASN A 16 -24.39 -4.52 -17.17
CA ASN A 16 -23.51 -5.50 -16.53
C ASN A 16 -22.09 -5.49 -17.13
N ASP A 17 -21.94 -5.27 -18.43
CA ASP A 17 -20.65 -5.21 -19.13
C ASP A 17 -19.73 -4.08 -18.65
N LEU A 18 -20.30 -3.01 -18.11
CA LEU A 18 -19.56 -1.88 -17.56
C LEU A 18 -19.32 -2.01 -16.06
N LEU A 19 -20.15 -2.80 -15.36
CA LEU A 19 -20.06 -3.03 -13.93
C LEU A 19 -18.73 -3.70 -13.55
N GLU A 20 -18.29 -4.68 -14.35
CA GLU A 20 -17.03 -5.39 -14.14
C GLU A 20 -15.82 -4.46 -14.26
N LYS A 21 -15.80 -3.60 -15.29
CA LYS A 21 -14.73 -2.60 -15.49
C LYS A 21 -14.67 -1.57 -14.36
N VAL A 22 -15.83 -1.13 -13.88
CA VAL A 22 -15.92 -0.20 -12.75
C VAL A 22 -15.43 -0.87 -11.46
N TYR A 23 -15.79 -2.13 -11.24
CA TYR A 23 -15.33 -2.91 -10.11
C TYR A 23 -13.80 -3.10 -10.11
N GLU A 24 -13.23 -3.48 -11.26
CA GLU A 24 -11.77 -3.58 -11.44
C GLU A 24 -11.07 -2.25 -11.18
N TYR A 25 -11.63 -1.15 -11.70
CA TYR A 25 -11.08 0.19 -11.49
C TYR A 25 -11.08 0.60 -10.01
N ILE A 26 -12.20 0.39 -9.30
CA ILE A 26 -12.29 0.68 -7.86
C ILE A 26 -11.30 -0.17 -7.06
N ASN A 27 -11.15 -1.45 -7.40
CA ASN A 27 -10.17 -2.32 -6.77
C ASN A 27 -8.72 -1.89 -7.06
N SER A 28 -8.43 -1.42 -8.28
CA SER A 28 -7.12 -0.88 -8.65
C SER A 28 -6.76 0.40 -7.89
N LEU A 29 -7.75 1.23 -7.54
CA LEU A 29 -7.55 2.41 -6.70
C LEU A 29 -7.24 2.02 -5.25
N ARG A 30 -7.84 0.94 -4.76
CA ARG A 30 -7.65 0.43 -3.39
C ARG A 30 -6.25 -0.16 -3.15
N THR A 31 -5.58 -0.66 -4.18
CA THR A 31 -4.25 -1.29 -4.05
C THR A 31 -3.10 -0.29 -3.95
N LYS A 32 -3.29 0.98 -4.36
CA LYS A 32 -2.23 2.00 -4.27
C LYS A 32 -1.95 2.51 -2.85
N THR A 33 -2.73 2.11 -1.85
CA THR A 33 -2.55 2.52 -0.44
C THR A 33 -1.82 1.50 0.42
N THR A 34 -1.15 0.50 -0.15
CA THR A 34 -0.13 -0.24 0.61
C THR A 34 0.97 0.73 1.01
N GLN A 35 0.85 1.25 2.22
CA GLN A 35 1.86 2.05 2.90
C GLN A 35 3.20 1.38 2.62
N LYS A 36 4.15 2.14 2.04
CA LYS A 36 5.54 1.71 1.92
C LYS A 36 5.91 1.08 3.26
N LYS A 37 6.17 -0.24 3.27
CA LYS A 37 6.62 -0.94 4.48
C LYS A 37 7.79 -0.12 5.01
N LYS A 38 7.61 0.54 6.16
CA LYS A 38 8.70 1.26 6.80
C LYS A 38 9.72 0.18 7.15
N ILE A 39 10.77 0.08 6.34
CA ILE A 39 11.93 -0.74 6.69
C ILE A 39 12.43 -0.14 8.00
N HIS A 40 12.35 -0.91 9.08
CA HIS A 40 12.86 -0.47 10.37
C HIS A 40 14.37 -0.56 10.30
N THR A 41 15.01 0.52 9.87
CA THR A 41 16.45 0.66 9.92
C THR A 41 16.84 1.06 11.34
N PHE A 42 17.64 0.23 12.00
CA PHE A 42 18.30 0.62 13.24
C PHE A 42 19.32 1.70 12.90
N ASN A 43 19.12 2.90 13.44
CA ASN A 43 20.06 3.98 13.24
C ASN A 43 21.23 3.81 14.22
N LEU A 44 22.21 3.00 13.83
CA LEU A 44 23.32 2.57 14.69
C LEU A 44 24.36 3.67 14.97
N LYS A 45 24.13 4.93 14.55
CA LYS A 45 25.00 6.10 14.83
C LYS A 45 26.50 5.84 14.62
N GLY A 46 26.86 5.03 13.62
CA GLY A 46 28.25 4.65 13.36
C GLY A 46 28.92 3.76 14.43
N GLN A 47 28.16 3.14 15.33
CA GLN A 47 28.67 2.17 16.31
C GLN A 47 29.39 0.98 15.67
N LEU A 48 29.06 0.66 14.41
CA LEU A 48 29.71 -0.39 13.63
C LEU A 48 30.71 0.16 12.59
N ASP A 49 30.81 1.49 12.42
CA ASP A 49 31.71 2.08 11.41
C ASP A 49 33.18 1.96 11.84
N ASN A 50 33.43 2.02 13.15
CA ASN A 50 34.77 1.88 13.74
C ASN A 50 35.06 0.46 14.27
N VAL A 51 34.16 -0.50 14.05
CA VAL A 51 34.31 -1.87 14.58
C VAL A 51 34.45 -2.83 13.43
N ASN A 52 35.58 -3.55 13.37
CA ASN A 52 35.76 -4.63 12.41
C ASN A 52 34.94 -5.86 12.85
N ILE A 53 33.68 -5.88 12.41
CA ILE A 53 32.68 -6.89 12.77
C ILE A 53 33.18 -8.31 12.45
N ARG A 54 34.06 -8.47 11.45
CA ARG A 54 34.65 -9.76 11.09
C ARG A 54 35.61 -10.29 12.14
N GLU A 55 36.47 -9.46 12.71
CA GLU A 55 37.40 -9.92 13.76
C GLU A 55 36.63 -10.34 15.02
N ARG A 56 35.63 -9.53 15.41
CA ARG A 56 34.84 -9.76 16.63
C ARG A 56 33.91 -10.99 16.58
N ALA A 57 33.66 -11.54 15.39
CA ALA A 57 32.79 -12.70 15.21
C ALA A 57 33.55 -14.04 15.32
N TYR A 58 34.89 -14.00 15.28
CA TYR A 58 35.76 -15.17 15.36
C TYR A 58 36.65 -15.17 16.62
N GLU A 59 36.44 -14.22 17.55
CA GLU A 59 36.84 -14.33 18.96
C GLU A 59 35.73 -15.00 19.78
#